data_AF-A0A182T6P4-F1
#
_entry.id   AF-A0A182T6P4-F1
#
_cell.length_a   1.000
_cell.length_b   1.000
_cell.length_c   1.000
_cell.angle_alpha   90.00
_cell.angle_beta   90.00
_cell.angle_gamma   90.00
#
_symmetry.space_group_name_H-M   'P 1'
#
loop_
_entity.id
_entity.type
_entity.pdbx_description
1 polymer ?
#
loop_
_entity_poly.entity_id
_entity_poly.type
_entity_poly.pdbx_seq_one_letter_code
_entity_poly.pdbx_strand_id
1 'polypeptide(L)'
;MDESIMAARGILSNPALFSGHKTTPVECVKRWLNICQQADTDITYQCMHHHFSFMTESLLTKRLRLQLNNLSKEKQNVFGFIRTHLPLDSVNDAVMQDYPEKICCSYNDQIYRQRAAGNGAKDNGTIVNGCTYDPEASDGNFFRSKRAELDEPQASDDVAENVDGVAFMDGGNLLFDE
;
A
#
# COMPACT_ATOMS: atom_id res chain seq x y z
N MET A 1 -10.55 29.49 -14.02
CA MET A 1 -11.32 28.24 -14.29
C MET A 1 -10.26 27.19 -14.23
N ASP A 2 -10.16 26.55 -13.07
CA ASP A 2 -8.92 25.92 -12.66
C ASP A 2 -9.04 24.43 -12.97
N GLU A 3 -8.41 24.01 -14.07
CA GLU A 3 -8.25 22.61 -14.44
C GLU A 3 -7.15 22.00 -13.56
N SER A 4 -7.53 21.54 -12.37
CA SER A 4 -6.66 20.76 -11.49
C SER A 4 -6.56 19.31 -12.00
N ILE A 5 -5.33 18.80 -12.15
CA ILE A 5 -5.06 17.44 -12.61
C ILE A 5 -4.80 16.54 -11.39
N MET A 6 -5.41 15.36 -11.37
CA MET A 6 -5.12 14.31 -10.39
C MET A 6 -4.38 13.15 -11.07
N ALA A 7 -3.28 12.71 -10.47
CA ALA A 7 -2.54 11.53 -10.90
C ALA A 7 -2.40 10.57 -9.72
N ALA A 8 -2.64 9.28 -9.94
CA ALA A 8 -2.47 8.24 -8.91
C ALA A 8 -1.32 7.30 -9.29
N ARG A 9 -1.51 6.49 -10.32
CA ARG A 9 -0.52 5.47 -10.75
C ARG A 9 0.84 6.06 -11.11
N GLY A 10 0.85 7.20 -11.80
CA GLY A 10 2.09 7.86 -12.21
C GLY A 10 2.94 8.35 -11.03
N ILE A 11 2.30 8.80 -9.94
CA ILE A 11 3.01 9.21 -8.73
C ILE A 11 3.52 7.99 -7.95
N LEU A 12 2.74 6.91 -7.94
CA LEU A 12 3.13 5.67 -7.28
C LEU A 12 4.36 5.03 -7.93
N SER A 13 4.42 5.03 -9.27
CA SER A 13 5.60 4.54 -10.01
C SER A 13 6.75 5.54 -10.01
N ASN A 14 6.45 6.84 -10.10
CA ASN A 14 7.44 7.92 -10.09
C ASN A 14 7.00 9.11 -9.21
N PRO A 15 7.47 9.17 -7.96
CA PRO A 15 7.17 10.28 -7.06
C PRO A 15 7.64 11.65 -7.56
N ALA A 16 8.61 11.69 -8.48
CA ALA A 16 9.15 12.92 -9.06
C ALA A 16 8.49 13.32 -10.38
N LEU A 17 7.34 12.71 -10.73
CA LEU A 17 6.62 12.97 -11.97
C LEU A 17 6.34 14.46 -12.20
N PHE A 18 5.88 15.18 -11.17
CA PHE A 18 5.57 16.61 -11.27
C PHE A 18 6.81 17.52 -11.21
N SER A 19 7.97 16.97 -10.84
CA SER A 19 9.25 17.68 -10.91
C SER A 19 9.88 17.58 -12.31
N GLY A 20 9.18 17.00 -13.29
CA GLY A 20 9.63 16.88 -14.68
C GLY A 20 10.52 15.66 -14.95
N HIS A 21 10.69 14.76 -13.98
CA HIS A 21 11.48 13.54 -14.17
C HIS A 21 10.66 12.48 -14.90
N LYS A 22 11.25 11.85 -15.91
CA LYS A 22 10.62 10.77 -16.69
C LYS A 22 10.59 9.44 -15.93
N THR A 23 11.60 9.19 -15.09
CA THR A 23 11.76 7.99 -14.28
C THR A 23 12.10 8.39 -12.86
N THR A 24 11.88 7.48 -11.91
CA THR A 24 12.16 7.73 -10.50
C THR A 24 13.65 7.98 -10.27
N PRO A 25 14.02 9.16 -9.75
CA PRO A 25 15.39 9.41 -9.32
C PRO A 25 15.75 8.58 -8.08
N VAL A 26 17.00 8.15 -7.97
CA VAL A 26 17.49 7.37 -6.82
C VAL A 26 17.33 8.13 -5.50
N GLU A 27 17.38 9.46 -5.53
CA GLU A 27 17.16 10.32 -4.37
C GLU A 27 15.74 10.14 -3.76
N CYS A 28 14.71 9.87 -4.58
CA CYS A 28 13.36 9.61 -4.09
C CYS A 28 13.30 8.30 -3.29
N VAL A 29 14.01 7.27 -3.77
CA VAL A 29 14.11 5.99 -3.08
C VAL A 29 14.83 6.15 -1.74
N LYS A 30 15.93 6.91 -1.72
CA LYS A 30 16.63 7.25 -0.48
C LYS A 30 15.73 8.03 0.49
N ARG A 31 14.99 9.01 -0.01
CA ARG A 31 14.04 9.80 0.79
C ARG A 31 12.95 8.93 1.40
N TRP A 32 12.40 7.99 0.63
CA TRP A 32 11.39 7.04 1.11
C TRP A 32 11.95 6.09 2.17
N LEU A 33 13.16 5.57 1.97
CA LEU A 33 13.86 4.75 2.97
C LEU A 33 13.99 5.49 4.31
N ASN A 34 14.41 6.75 4.27
CA ASN A 34 14.57 7.58 5.47
C ASN A 34 13.23 7.88 6.16
N ILE A 35 12.15 8.09 5.40
CA ILE A 35 10.79 8.25 5.95
C ILE A 35 10.37 6.97 6.66
N CYS A 36 10.56 5.80 6.03
CA CYS A 36 10.21 4.52 6.62
C CYS A 36 10.97 4.24 7.92
N GLN A 37 12.23 4.65 8.00
CA GLN A 37 13.05 4.50 9.20
C GLN A 37 12.62 5.45 10.33
N GLN A 38 12.22 6.67 10.01
CA GLN A 38 11.71 7.62 11.01
C GLN A 38 10.32 7.24 11.53
N ALA A 39 9.46 6.72 10.66
CA ALA A 39 8.10 6.31 10.98
C ALA A 39 8.00 4.88 11.53
N ASP A 40 9.12 4.32 12.02
CA ASP A 40 9.37 2.90 12.37
C ASP A 40 8.11 2.04 12.64
N THR A 41 7.28 2.40 13.62
CA THR A 41 6.09 1.63 14.04
C THR A 41 4.79 1.99 13.32
N ASP A 42 4.72 3.12 12.62
CA ASP A 42 3.50 3.64 12.00
C ASP A 42 3.28 3.14 10.58
N ILE A 43 4.35 2.80 9.88
CA ILE A 43 4.29 2.26 8.53
C ILE A 43 4.38 0.76 8.59
N THR A 44 3.34 0.07 8.11
CA THR A 44 3.32 -1.39 8.01
C THR A 44 4.35 -1.88 6.99
N TYR A 45 4.84 -3.12 7.15
CA TYR A 45 5.71 -3.74 6.15
C TYR A 45 5.04 -3.72 4.77
N GLN A 46 3.74 -4.05 4.70
CA GLN A 46 3.00 -4.11 3.43
C GLN A 46 2.97 -2.77 2.70
N CYS A 47 2.71 -1.67 3.43
CA CYS A 47 2.72 -0.33 2.87
C CYS A 47 4.11 0.04 2.33
N MET A 48 5.14 -0.13 3.16
CA MET A 48 6.53 0.15 2.79
C MET A 48 6.99 -0.65 1.57
N HIS A 49 6.73 -1.96 1.56
CA HIS A 49 7.12 -2.87 0.50
C HIS A 49 6.40 -2.55 -0.82
N HIS A 50 5.08 -2.32 -0.77
CA HIS A 50 4.28 -1.92 -1.93
C HIS A 50 4.85 -0.66 -2.59
N HIS A 51 5.17 0.37 -1.81
CA HIS A 51 5.78 1.59 -2.34
C HIS A 51 7.15 1.33 -2.99
N PHE A 52 8.01 0.50 -2.39
CA PHE A 52 9.29 0.15 -3.02
C PHE A 52 9.10 -0.62 -4.34
N SER A 53 8.17 -1.57 -4.41
CA SER A 53 7.93 -2.37 -5.63
C SER A 53 7.55 -1.51 -6.84
N PHE A 54 6.74 -0.46 -6.64
CA PHE A 54 6.40 0.48 -7.71
C PHE A 54 7.50 1.50 -7.98
N MET A 55 8.03 2.14 -6.94
CA MET A 55 9.01 3.21 -7.06
C MET A 55 10.30 2.75 -7.73
N THR A 56 10.71 1.50 -7.48
CA THR A 56 11.94 0.91 -8.01
C THR A 56 11.76 0.18 -9.34
N GLU A 57 10.55 0.20 -9.92
CA GLU A 57 10.24 -0.54 -11.14
C GLU A 57 11.16 -0.17 -12.31
N SER A 58 11.43 1.12 -12.48
CA SER A 58 12.32 1.64 -13.53
C SER A 58 13.81 1.52 -13.18
N LEU A 59 14.15 1.20 -11.94
CA LEU A 59 15.52 1.16 -11.43
C LEU A 59 16.08 -0.27 -11.34
N LEU A 60 15.22 -1.26 -11.10
CA LEU A 60 15.60 -2.65 -10.92
C LEU A 60 15.28 -3.50 -12.16
N THR A 61 16.17 -4.43 -12.48
CA THR A 61 15.91 -5.44 -13.51
C THR A 61 14.75 -6.35 -13.10
N LYS A 62 14.07 -6.98 -14.08
CA LYS A 62 12.95 -7.92 -13.82
C LYS A 62 13.30 -9.02 -12.80
N ARG A 63 14.54 -9.53 -12.84
CA ARG A 63 15.02 -10.53 -11.88
C ARG A 63 15.09 -9.98 -10.45
N LEU A 64 15.63 -8.78 -10.28
CA LEU A 64 15.73 -8.13 -8.96
C LEU A 64 14.35 -7.77 -8.41
N ARG A 65 13.40 -7.38 -9.27
CA ARG A 65 12.00 -7.14 -8.87
C ARG A 65 11.34 -8.40 -8.32
N LEU A 66 11.56 -9.55 -8.97
CA LEU A 66 11.07 -10.83 -8.45
C LEU A 66 11.71 -11.19 -7.10
N GLN A 67 13.00 -10.89 -6.91
CA GLN A 67 13.65 -11.10 -5.61
C GLN A 67 13.07 -10.20 -4.53
N LEU A 68 12.91 -8.90 -4.82
CA LEU A 68 12.30 -7.92 -3.91
C LEU A 68 10.90 -8.37 -3.46
N ASN A 69 10.08 -8.86 -4.40
CA ASN A 69 8.72 -9.29 -4.11
C ASN A 69 8.62 -10.56 -3.26
N ASN A 70 9.68 -11.39 -3.23
CA ASN A 70 9.72 -12.64 -2.47
C ASN A 70 10.47 -12.50 -1.13
N LEU A 71 10.87 -11.29 -0.74
CA LEU A 71 11.53 -11.08 0.55
C LEU A 71 10.58 -11.38 1.71
N SER A 72 11.14 -11.87 2.81
CA SER A 72 10.41 -12.11 4.06
C SER A 72 9.74 -10.83 4.59
N LYS A 73 8.72 -10.99 5.45
CA LYS A 73 7.97 -9.90 6.14
C LYS A 73 8.80 -9.13 7.19
N GLU A 74 10.07 -8.88 6.91
CA GLU A 74 10.98 -8.15 7.80
C GLU A 74 11.52 -6.92 7.06
N LYS A 75 11.28 -5.74 7.63
CA LYS A 75 11.65 -4.45 7.01
C LYS A 75 13.15 -4.34 6.72
N GLN A 76 13.98 -4.88 7.61
CA GLN A 76 15.45 -4.81 7.49
C GLN A 76 15.98 -5.54 6.23
N ASN A 77 15.35 -6.65 5.85
CA ASN A 77 15.75 -7.38 4.64
C ASN A 77 15.48 -6.57 3.38
N VAL A 78 14.35 -5.85 3.34
CA VAL A 78 14.02 -4.92 2.25
C VAL A 78 15.03 -3.77 2.22
N PHE A 79 15.32 -3.16 3.37
CA PHE A 79 16.28 -2.06 3.44
C PHE A 79 17.69 -2.46 3.00
N GLY A 80 18.16 -3.65 3.42
CA GLY A 80 19.43 -4.22 2.99
C GLY A 80 19.46 -4.48 1.48
N PHE A 81 18.39 -5.05 0.92
CA PHE A 81 18.26 -5.28 -0.52
C PHE A 81 18.35 -3.98 -1.32
N ILE A 82 17.60 -2.95 -0.93
CA ILE A 82 17.60 -1.64 -1.60
C ILE A 82 18.99 -1.00 -1.55
N ARG A 83 19.66 -1.01 -0.39
CA ARG A 83 21.03 -0.47 -0.23
C ARG A 83 22.07 -1.21 -1.06
N THR A 84 21.90 -2.50 -1.27
CA THR A 84 22.85 -3.34 -2.02
C THR A 84 22.72 -3.16 -3.52
N HIS A 85 21.49 -2.94 -4.00
CA HIS A 85 21.19 -2.92 -5.43
C HIS A 85 21.01 -1.52 -6.04
N LEU A 86 20.94 -0.47 -5.23
CA LEU A 86 20.83 0.91 -5.68
C LEU A 86 21.97 1.78 -5.14
N PRO A 87 22.51 2.71 -5.94
CA PRO A 87 23.60 3.59 -5.52
C PRO A 87 23.08 4.73 -4.63
N LEU A 88 22.68 4.42 -3.39
CA LEU A 88 22.14 5.43 -2.46
C LEU A 88 23.24 6.34 -1.88
N ASP A 89 24.47 5.86 -1.79
CA ASP A 89 25.60 6.58 -1.17
C ASP A 89 26.10 7.75 -2.02
N SER A 90 25.80 7.77 -3.32
CA SER A 90 26.16 8.87 -4.21
C SER A 90 25.23 10.08 -4.07
N VAL A 91 24.10 9.94 -3.39
CA VAL A 91 23.13 11.01 -3.17
C VAL A 91 23.56 11.81 -1.94
N ASN A 92 23.94 13.07 -2.13
CA ASN A 92 24.30 13.96 -1.02
C ASN A 92 23.15 14.10 -0.01
N ASP A 93 23.44 13.90 1.28
CA ASP A 93 22.48 14.10 2.37
C ASP A 93 22.13 15.57 2.61
N ALA A 94 22.74 16.51 1.89
CA ALA A 94 22.46 17.95 2.01
C ALA A 94 21.00 18.33 1.67
N VAL A 95 20.27 17.47 0.97
CA VAL A 95 18.82 17.62 0.67
C VAL A 95 17.95 16.83 1.66
N MET A 96 18.53 16.30 2.75
CA MET A 96 17.77 15.77 3.88
C MET A 96 17.14 16.93 4.66
N GLN A 97 16.18 17.54 4.01
CA GLN A 97 15.27 18.54 4.53
C GLN A 97 14.61 17.94 5.77
N ASP A 98 14.72 18.68 6.87
CA ASP A 98 14.04 18.46 8.15
C ASP A 98 12.64 17.88 7.89
N TYR A 99 12.47 16.57 8.11
CA TYR A 99 11.16 15.99 7.90
C TYR A 99 10.27 16.55 8.99
N PRO A 100 9.07 17.03 8.65
CA PRO A 100 8.17 17.56 9.66
C PRO A 100 7.93 16.48 10.72
N GLU A 101 7.86 16.91 11.97
CA GLU A 101 7.50 16.00 13.06
C GLU A 101 6.23 15.23 12.69
N LYS A 102 6.21 13.96 13.11
CA LYS A 102 5.10 13.06 12.86
C LYS A 102 3.79 13.70 13.33
N ILE A 103 2.88 13.93 12.38
CA ILE A 103 1.53 14.41 12.69
C ILE A 103 0.74 13.26 13.32
N CYS A 104 0.51 13.34 14.63
CA CYS A 104 -0.34 12.39 15.34
C CYS A 104 -1.83 12.71 15.10
N CYS A 105 -2.39 12.14 14.04
CA CYS A 105 -3.84 12.14 13.82
C CYS A 105 -4.49 11.13 14.76
N SER A 106 -4.90 11.56 15.96
CA SER A 106 -5.66 10.71 16.86
C SER A 106 -7.14 10.69 16.47
N TYR A 107 -7.69 9.49 16.35
CA TYR A 107 -9.11 9.31 16.19
C TYR A 107 -9.75 9.17 17.57
N ASN A 108 -10.62 10.12 17.94
CA ASN A 108 -11.38 10.03 19.17
C ASN A 108 -12.62 9.16 18.95
N ASP A 109 -12.47 7.88 19.27
CA ASP A 109 -13.52 6.88 19.13
C ASP A 109 -14.78 7.21 19.95
N GLN A 110 -14.63 7.88 21.10
CA GLN A 110 -15.78 8.30 21.92
C GLN A 110 -16.60 9.37 21.22
N ILE A 111 -15.95 10.38 20.62
CA ILE A 111 -16.64 11.45 19.87
C ILE A 111 -17.36 10.88 18.66
N TYR A 112 -16.74 9.95 17.93
CA TYR A 112 -17.41 9.28 16.82
C TYR A 112 -18.64 8.49 17.29
N ARG A 113 -18.49 7.66 18.32
CA ARG A 113 -19.61 6.86 18.86
C ARG A 113 -20.77 7.73 19.31
N GLN A 114 -20.49 8.86 19.96
CA GLN A 114 -21.51 9.84 20.35
C GLN A 114 -22.26 10.42 19.14
N ARG A 115 -21.54 10.76 18.06
CA ARG A 115 -22.15 11.25 16.81
C ARG A 115 -22.96 10.16 16.10
N ALA A 116 -22.47 8.93 16.06
CA ALA A 116 -23.15 7.80 15.44
C ALA A 116 -24.46 7.44 16.18
N ALA A 117 -24.43 7.47 17.53
CA ALA A 117 -25.62 7.25 18.35
C ALA A 117 -26.68 8.34 18.17
N GLY A 118 -26.27 9.61 18.00
CA GLY A 118 -27.17 10.72 17.71
C GLY A 118 -27.89 10.61 16.35
N ASN A 119 -27.33 9.86 15.41
CA ASN A 119 -27.89 9.66 14.06
C ASN A 119 -28.72 8.36 13.92
N GLY A 120 -29.07 7.69 15.03
CA GLY A 120 -30.07 6.62 15.02
C GLY A 120 -29.58 5.25 14.51
N ALA A 121 -28.27 4.97 14.57
CA ALA A 121 -27.77 3.60 14.35
C ALA A 121 -28.32 2.68 15.45
N LYS A 122 -29.38 1.92 15.13
CA LYS A 122 -29.94 0.90 16.02
C LYS A 122 -29.01 -0.30 16.06
N ASP A 123 -28.44 -0.50 17.23
CA ASP A 123 -27.57 -1.60 17.61
C ASP A 123 -28.28 -2.95 17.46
N ASN A 124 -27.67 -3.86 16.70
CA ASN A 124 -27.99 -5.28 16.76
C ASN A 124 -26.73 -6.12 16.55
N GLY A 125 -25.58 -5.63 17.03
CA GLY A 125 -24.30 -6.31 16.90
C GLY A 125 -23.49 -6.15 18.18
N THR A 126 -23.46 -7.21 19.00
CA THR A 126 -22.65 -7.35 20.21
C THR A 126 -21.32 -6.61 20.09
N ILE A 127 -21.20 -5.54 20.87
CA ILE A 127 -20.09 -4.59 20.81
C ILE A 127 -18.81 -5.29 21.27
N VAL A 128 -17.97 -5.67 20.30
CA VAL A 128 -16.63 -6.17 20.56
C VAL A 128 -15.78 -5.01 21.09
N ASN A 129 -15.33 -5.15 22.33
CA ASN A 129 -14.34 -4.28 22.94
C ASN A 129 -13.12 -4.20 22.02
N GLY A 130 -12.85 -3.02 21.46
CA GLY A 130 -11.66 -2.67 20.68
C GLY A 130 -11.08 -3.81 19.84
N CYS A 131 -11.55 -3.97 18.60
CA CYS A 131 -10.74 -4.69 17.62
C CYS A 131 -9.48 -3.84 17.37
N THR A 132 -8.44 -4.06 18.16
CA THR A 132 -7.09 -3.59 17.86
C THR A 132 -6.62 -4.41 16.66
N TYR A 133 -7.11 -4.04 15.49
CA TYR A 133 -6.68 -4.64 14.23
C TYR A 133 -5.21 -4.29 14.03
N ASP A 134 -4.35 -5.27 14.27
CA ASP A 134 -2.93 -5.18 13.96
C ASP A 134 -2.70 -5.80 12.58
N PRO A 135 -2.46 -5.00 11.52
CA PRO A 135 -2.23 -5.52 10.16
C PRO A 135 -0.93 -6.30 10.00
N GLU A 136 0.02 -6.18 10.93
CA GLU A 136 1.30 -6.90 10.89
C GLU A 136 1.19 -8.25 11.61
N ALA A 137 0.43 -8.33 12.70
CA ALA A 137 0.19 -9.58 13.44
C ALA A 137 -1.04 -10.36 12.98
N SER A 138 -2.06 -9.68 12.44
CA SER A 138 -3.29 -10.30 11.95
C SER A 138 -3.11 -10.75 10.51
N ASP A 139 -3.25 -12.05 10.28
CA ASP A 139 -3.25 -12.63 8.95
C ASP A 139 -4.56 -12.33 8.18
N GLY A 140 -5.30 -11.26 8.51
CA GLY A 140 -6.57 -10.93 7.87
C GLY A 140 -7.69 -11.91 8.22
N ASN A 141 -7.66 -12.49 9.44
CA ASN A 141 -8.69 -13.43 9.93
C ASN A 141 -10.11 -12.90 9.74
N PHE A 142 -10.32 -11.58 9.86
CA PHE A 142 -11.61 -10.94 9.58
C PHE A 142 -12.11 -11.21 8.15
N PHE A 143 -11.27 -10.98 7.13
CA PHE A 143 -11.65 -11.21 5.74
C PHE A 143 -11.72 -12.69 5.38
N ARG A 144 -10.88 -13.54 5.99
CA ARG A 144 -10.95 -15.00 5.82
C ARG A 144 -12.25 -15.56 6.42
N SER A 145 -12.68 -15.06 7.58
CA SER A 145 -13.94 -15.42 8.20
C SER A 145 -15.13 -15.03 7.32
N LYS A 146 -15.08 -13.86 6.67
CA LYS A 146 -16.13 -13.43 5.74
C LYS A 146 -16.13 -14.19 4.40
N ARG A 147 -15.01 -14.79 3.98
CA ARG A 147 -15.00 -15.71 2.83
C ARG A 147 -15.79 -16.98 3.12
N ALA A 148 -15.63 -17.56 4.32
CA ALA A 148 -16.39 -18.75 4.70
C ALA A 148 -17.91 -18.49 4.73
N GLU A 149 -18.35 -17.27 5.08
CA GLU A 149 -19.76 -16.87 5.01
C GLU A 149 -20.30 -16.76 3.58
N LEU A 150 -19.43 -16.54 2.58
CA LEU A 150 -19.80 -16.49 1.16
C LEU A 150 -19.77 -17.88 0.49
N ASP A 151 -19.07 -18.85 1.09
CA ASP A 151 -18.99 -20.24 0.63
C ASP A 151 -20.11 -21.14 1.20
N GLU A 152 -21.01 -20.60 2.04
CA GLU A 152 -22.24 -21.30 2.44
C GLU A 152 -23.10 -21.55 1.19
N PRO A 153 -23.47 -22.81 0.88
CA PRO A 153 -24.27 -23.10 -0.31
C PRO A 153 -25.64 -22.45 -0.16
N GLN A 154 -25.86 -21.35 -0.90
CA GLN A 154 -27.21 -20.88 -1.17
C GLN A 154 -27.96 -22.06 -1.81
N ALA A 155 -29.09 -22.43 -1.21
CA ALA A 155 -29.92 -23.53 -1.66
C ALA A 155 -30.17 -23.41 -3.17
N SER A 156 -29.96 -24.53 -3.85
CA SER A 156 -30.14 -24.80 -5.27
C SER A 156 -31.31 -24.04 -5.90
N ASP A 157 -31.00 -23.21 -6.89
CA ASP A 157 -31.80 -23.15 -8.11
C ASP A 157 -30.84 -23.17 -9.30
N ASP A 158 -30.92 -24.28 -10.04
CA ASP A 158 -30.15 -24.61 -11.22
C ASP A 158 -30.45 -23.64 -12.38
N VAL A 159 -29.46 -22.87 -12.81
CA VAL A 159 -29.27 -22.57 -14.24
C VAL A 159 -27.78 -22.58 -14.55
N ALA A 160 -27.37 -23.54 -15.36
CA ALA A 160 -26.03 -23.68 -15.87
C ALA A 160 -25.64 -22.50 -16.78
N GLU A 161 -24.59 -21.77 -16.43
CA GLU A 161 -23.75 -21.06 -17.39
C GLU A 161 -22.27 -21.28 -17.05
N ASN A 162 -21.52 -21.80 -18.03
CA ASN A 162 -20.07 -21.81 -18.03
C ASN A 162 -19.58 -20.36 -17.91
N VAL A 163 -19.00 -19.99 -16.77
CA VAL A 163 -18.23 -18.75 -16.64
C VAL A 163 -16.80 -19.08 -16.26
N ASP A 164 -15.96 -19.13 -17.28
CA ASP A 164 -14.52 -19.01 -17.17
C ASP A 164 -14.18 -17.68 -16.48
N GLY A 165 -13.47 -17.72 -15.36
CA GLY A 165 -13.44 -16.58 -14.45
C GLY A 165 -12.32 -16.61 -13.41
N VAL A 166 -11.11 -17.04 -13.77
CA VAL A 166 -9.91 -16.62 -13.03
C VAL A 166 -9.35 -15.39 -13.74
N ALA A 167 -9.83 -14.20 -13.35
CA ALA A 167 -9.23 -12.95 -13.79
C ALA A 167 -7.85 -12.78 -13.14
N PHE A 168 -6.85 -13.39 -13.76
CA PHE A 168 -5.45 -13.05 -13.62
C PHE A 168 -5.30 -11.55 -13.97
N MET A 169 -4.85 -10.73 -13.02
CA MET A 169 -4.56 -9.31 -13.27
C MET A 169 -3.36 -9.20 -14.21
N ASP A 170 -3.60 -9.32 -15.52
CA ASP A 170 -2.59 -9.01 -16.54
C ASP A 170 -2.55 -7.50 -16.77
N GLY A 171 -1.52 -6.86 -16.21
CA GLY A 171 -1.19 -5.47 -16.44
C GLY A 171 -0.31 -5.30 -17.68
N GLY A 172 -0.76 -5.79 -18.84
CA GLY A 172 0.02 -5.80 -20.08
C GLY A 172 -0.62 -5.01 -21.23
N ASN A 173 0.11 -3.99 -21.70
CA ASN A 173 0.03 -3.32 -23.01
C ASN A 173 -1.28 -2.63 -23.44
N LEU A 174 -1.35 -1.31 -23.23
CA LEU A 174 -2.01 -0.42 -24.18
C LEU A 174 -0.97 0.01 -25.22
N LEU A 175 -1.02 -0.66 -26.37
CA LEU A 175 -0.45 -0.23 -27.63
C LEU A 175 -1.19 1.05 -28.06
N PHE A 176 -0.50 2.18 -28.15
CA PHE A 176 -0.98 3.31 -28.93
C PHE A 176 -0.47 3.10 -30.35
N ASP A 177 -1.37 2.74 -31.26
CA ASP A 177 -1.14 2.91 -32.69
C ASP A 177 -1.56 4.34 -33.09
N GLU A 178 -0.84 4.84 -34.10
CA GLU A 178 -0.64 6.20 -34.61
C GLU A 178 -1.84 7.15 -34.71
#